data_AF-A0A0T6YWB3-F1
#
_entry.id   AF-A0A0T6YWB3-F1
#
_cell.length_a   1.000
_cell.length_b   1.000
_cell.length_c   1.000
_cell.angle_alpha   90.00
_cell.angle_beta   90.00
_cell.angle_gamma   90.00
#
_symmetry.space_group_name_H-M   'P 1'
#
loop_
_entity.id
_entity.type
_entity.pdbx_description
1 polymer ?
#
loop_
_entity_poly.entity_id
_entity_poly.type
_entity_poly.pdbx_seq_one_letter_code
_entity_poly.pdbx_strand_id
1 'polypeptide(L)'
;MFKTALPLSRSNVPGVFAAALLATTLFATTALAITPEELKAKGTATIGVQMDQFPWGFIDQNGQNDGFDIEIAKLIAKELGVEVKFERITGQNRIPLLVNGNVDFLVPSMTITEERAKVIQYVIPYSSNDITVWAKKDAAIKGNDDLGKYVIGVNR
;
A
#
# COMPACT_ATOMS: atom_id res chain seq x y z
N MET A 1 57.85 0.11 18.09
CA MET A 1 57.71 0.20 16.62
C MET A 1 56.99 -1.05 16.14
N PHE A 2 56.02 -0.86 15.26
CA PHE A 2 54.85 -1.71 15.06
C PHE A 2 55.12 -3.05 14.35
N LYS A 3 54.20 -3.98 14.61
CA LYS A 3 54.13 -5.39 14.24
C LYS A 3 54.08 -5.62 12.72
N THR A 4 54.83 -6.63 12.30
CA THR A 4 54.51 -7.70 11.35
C THR A 4 53.34 -7.43 10.38
N ALA A 5 53.65 -7.08 9.15
CA ALA A 5 52.71 -7.17 8.03
C ALA A 5 52.54 -8.65 7.67
N LEU A 6 51.29 -9.17 7.74
CA LEU A 6 50.97 -10.48 7.18
C LEU A 6 51.20 -10.44 5.65
N PRO A 7 51.88 -11.45 5.06
CA PRO A 7 51.96 -11.57 3.62
C PRO A 7 50.60 -12.09 3.12
N LEU A 8 49.73 -11.20 2.67
CA LEU A 8 48.52 -11.61 1.95
C LEU A 8 48.94 -12.12 0.56
N SER A 9 48.98 -13.44 0.42
CA SER A 9 49.17 -14.11 -0.87
C SER A 9 48.05 -13.70 -1.84
N ARG A 10 48.44 -13.26 -3.04
CA ARG A 10 47.52 -12.88 -4.13
C ARG A 10 46.65 -14.06 -4.61
N SER A 11 46.95 -15.30 -4.21
CA SER A 11 46.17 -16.50 -4.54
C SER A 11 44.85 -16.61 -3.78
N ASN A 12 44.65 -15.86 -2.69
CA ASN A 12 43.49 -16.03 -1.81
C ASN A 12 42.42 -14.92 -1.98
N VAL A 13 42.66 -13.97 -2.90
CA VAL A 13 41.75 -12.86 -3.18
C VAL A 13 40.38 -13.30 -3.74
N PRO A 14 40.26 -14.30 -4.64
CA PRO A 14 38.93 -14.69 -5.16
C PRO A 14 38.06 -15.40 -4.11
N GLY A 15 38.65 -16.07 -3.12
CA GLY A 15 37.90 -16.77 -2.06
C GLY A 15 37.26 -15.84 -1.04
N VAL A 16 37.92 -14.72 -0.71
CA VAL A 16 37.41 -13.73 0.24
C VAL A 16 36.27 -12.90 -0.36
N PHE A 17 36.31 -12.61 -1.66
CA PHE A 17 35.21 -11.92 -2.35
C PHE A 17 33.98 -12.82 -2.55
N ALA A 18 34.17 -14.11 -2.84
CA ALA A 18 33.05 -15.07 -2.96
C ALA A 18 32.34 -15.30 -1.61
N ALA A 19 33.08 -15.36 -0.50
CA ALA A 19 32.51 -15.48 0.83
C ALA A 19 31.73 -14.22 1.26
N ALA A 20 32.21 -13.03 0.89
CA ALA A 20 31.52 -11.78 1.16
C ALA A 20 30.21 -11.62 0.35
N LEU A 21 30.16 -12.16 -0.88
CA LEU A 21 28.94 -12.17 -1.70
C LEU A 21 27.91 -13.22 -1.24
N LEU A 22 28.36 -14.35 -0.66
CA LEU A 22 27.45 -15.30 -0.03
C LEU A 22 26.86 -14.76 1.29
N ALA A 23 27.64 -13.99 2.06
CA ALA A 23 27.17 -13.45 3.34
C ALA A 23 26.07 -12.37 3.21
N THR A 24 25.98 -11.66 2.08
CA THR A 24 24.91 -10.68 1.83
C THR A 24 23.58 -11.32 1.40
N THR A 25 23.58 -12.57 0.94
CA THR A 25 22.33 -13.30 0.61
C THR A 25 21.56 -13.79 1.85
N LEU A 26 22.22 -13.84 3.01
CA LEU A 26 21.62 -14.24 4.30
C LEU A 26 20.81 -13.13 4.99
N PHE A 27 20.84 -11.89 4.46
CA PHE A 27 20.01 -10.78 4.94
C PHE A 27 18.90 -10.42 3.96
N ALA A 28 18.32 -11.43 3.29
CA ALA A 28 16.97 -11.27 2.76
C ALA A 28 16.03 -11.12 3.97
N THR A 29 15.87 -9.90 4.48
CA THR A 29 14.77 -9.57 5.40
C THR A 29 13.49 -9.91 4.66
N THR A 30 12.88 -11.03 5.05
CA THR A 30 11.51 -11.36 4.71
C THR A 30 10.67 -10.13 5.01
N ALA A 31 10.02 -9.56 4.00
CA ALA A 31 9.05 -8.50 4.20
C ALA A 31 8.01 -9.02 5.21
N LEU A 32 7.98 -8.42 6.40
CA LEU A 32 7.11 -8.82 7.50
C LEU A 32 5.72 -8.24 7.26
N ALA A 33 5.02 -8.75 6.24
CA ALA A 33 3.58 -8.54 6.16
C ALA A 33 2.91 -9.36 7.26
N ILE A 34 1.98 -8.74 7.99
CA ILE A 34 1.18 -9.47 8.99
C ILE A 34 0.32 -10.52 8.29
N THR A 35 0.31 -11.73 8.84
CA THR A 35 -0.47 -12.85 8.33
C THR A 35 -1.89 -12.85 8.91
N PRO A 36 -2.86 -13.50 8.23
CA PRO A 36 -4.20 -13.69 8.79
C PRO A 36 -4.20 -14.38 10.16
N GLU A 37 -3.29 -15.33 10.38
CA GLU A 37 -3.13 -16.04 11.65
C GLU A 37 -2.63 -15.12 12.77
N GLU A 38 -1.67 -14.24 12.47
CA GLU A 38 -1.20 -13.22 13.41
C GLU A 38 -2.28 -12.19 13.73
N LEU A 39 -3.09 -11.78 12.74
CA LEU A 39 -4.25 -10.91 12.97
C LEU A 39 -5.29 -11.57 13.89
N LYS A 40 -5.62 -12.84 13.63
CA LYS A 40 -6.49 -13.64 14.49
C LYS A 40 -5.98 -13.70 15.92
N ALA A 41 -4.68 -13.97 16.10
CA ALA A 41 -4.05 -14.01 17.42
C ALA A 41 -4.04 -12.62 18.12
N LYS A 42 -3.84 -11.54 17.36
CA LYS A 42 -3.91 -10.15 17.84
C LYS A 42 -5.33 -9.74 18.26
N GLY A 43 -6.37 -10.38 17.69
CA GLY A 43 -7.78 -10.12 17.98
C GLY A 43 -8.30 -8.77 17.47
N THR A 44 -7.45 -7.96 16.84
CA THR A 44 -7.79 -6.63 16.31
C THR A 44 -7.08 -6.41 14.97
N ALA A 45 -7.73 -5.69 14.06
CA ALA A 45 -7.15 -5.25 12.79
C ALA A 45 -7.26 -3.73 12.65
N THR A 46 -6.13 -3.05 12.49
CA THR A 46 -6.07 -1.64 12.09
C THR A 46 -6.13 -1.55 10.57
N ILE A 47 -7.26 -1.10 10.02
CA ILE A 47 -7.55 -1.09 8.59
C ILE A 47 -7.49 0.34 8.05
N GLY A 48 -6.62 0.57 7.07
CA GLY A 48 -6.53 1.85 6.38
C GLY A 48 -7.66 2.03 5.36
N VAL A 49 -8.50 3.05 5.55
CA VAL A 49 -9.65 3.39 4.69
C VAL A 49 -9.68 4.89 4.37
N GLN A 50 -10.18 5.25 3.19
CA GLN A 50 -10.50 6.66 2.89
C GLN A 50 -11.87 6.99 3.48
N MET A 51 -12.01 8.18 4.07
CA MET A 51 -13.24 8.63 4.76
C MET A 51 -13.81 9.90 4.13
N ASP A 52 -13.30 10.27 2.96
CA ASP A 52 -13.66 11.47 2.19
C ASP A 52 -13.87 11.16 0.70
N GLN A 53 -14.10 9.88 0.36
CA GLN A 53 -14.20 9.39 -1.00
C GLN A 53 -15.55 8.70 -1.22
N PHE A 54 -16.64 9.46 -1.29
CA PHE A 54 -17.97 8.92 -1.65
C PHE A 54 -17.95 8.30 -3.06
N PRO A 55 -18.59 7.13 -3.30
CA PRO A 55 -19.36 6.28 -2.36
C PRO A 55 -18.53 5.19 -1.65
N TRP A 56 -17.20 5.21 -1.81
CA TRP A 56 -16.30 4.18 -1.33
C TRP A 56 -16.13 4.21 0.18
N GLY A 57 -15.74 5.35 0.74
CA GLY A 57 -15.66 5.54 2.17
C GLY A 57 -15.86 7.00 2.52
N PHE A 58 -16.78 7.27 3.43
CA PHE A 58 -17.18 8.61 3.83
C PHE A 58 -17.68 8.62 5.27
N ILE A 59 -17.81 9.81 5.84
CA ILE A 59 -18.51 10.00 7.13
C ILE A 59 -19.97 10.34 6.85
N ASP A 60 -20.88 9.54 7.39
CA ASP A 60 -22.32 9.74 7.25
C ASP A 60 -22.84 10.93 8.08
N GLN A 61 -24.14 11.20 7.99
CA GLN A 61 -24.78 12.30 8.73
C GLN A 61 -24.75 12.11 10.26
N ASN A 62 -24.51 10.89 10.73
CA ASN A 62 -24.43 10.54 12.14
C ASN A 62 -22.97 10.57 12.66
N GLY A 63 -22.00 10.92 11.81
CA GLY A 63 -20.58 10.93 12.16
C GLY A 63 -19.91 9.55 12.13
N GLN A 64 -20.54 8.55 11.50
CA GLN A 64 -20.03 7.18 11.41
C GLN A 64 -19.33 6.93 10.08
N ASN A 65 -18.33 6.06 10.08
CA ASN A 65 -17.73 5.55 8.85
C ASN A 65 -18.75 4.71 8.09
N ASP A 66 -19.00 5.07 6.83
CA ASP A 66 -19.90 4.38 5.92
C ASP A 66 -19.32 4.35 4.49
N GLY A 67 -19.87 3.49 3.65
CA GLY A 67 -19.46 3.29 2.27
C GLY A 67 -19.01 1.88 1.95
N PHE A 68 -18.83 1.62 0.66
CA PHE A 68 -18.49 0.29 0.14
C PHE A 68 -17.21 -0.31 0.77
N ASP A 69 -16.12 0.46 0.82
CA ASP A 69 -14.83 0.03 1.37
C ASP A 69 -14.93 -0.25 2.88
N ILE A 70 -15.76 0.54 3.59
CA ILE A 70 -16.02 0.34 5.02
C ILE A 70 -16.73 -0.98 5.27
N GLU A 71 -17.73 -1.31 4.46
CA GLU A 71 -18.46 -2.58 4.58
C GLU A 71 -17.57 -3.78 4.18
N ILE A 72 -16.75 -3.65 3.14
CA ILE A 72 -15.76 -4.69 2.79
C ILE A 72 -14.77 -4.92 3.94
N ALA A 73 -14.26 -3.85 4.56
CA ALA A 73 -13.36 -3.97 5.71
C ALA A 73 -14.02 -4.66 6.91
N LYS A 74 -15.29 -4.33 7.22
CA LYS A 74 -16.08 -5.01 8.26
C LYS A 74 -16.28 -6.50 7.94
N LEU A 75 -16.55 -6.84 6.68
CA LEU A 75 -16.71 -8.23 6.24
C LEU A 75 -15.42 -9.03 6.40
N ILE A 76 -14.28 -8.48 5.99
CA ILE A 76 -12.96 -9.12 6.16
C ILE A 76 -12.68 -9.38 7.65
N ALA A 77 -12.88 -8.36 8.50
CA ALA A 77 -12.62 -8.51 9.93
C ALA A 77 -13.57 -9.51 10.60
N LYS A 78 -14.84 -9.55 10.18
CA LYS A 78 -15.82 -10.55 10.63
C LYS A 78 -15.36 -11.96 10.28
N GLU A 79 -14.89 -12.20 9.07
CA GLU A 79 -14.38 -13.51 8.63
C GLU A 79 -13.10 -13.90 9.39
N LEU A 80 -12.25 -12.92 9.71
CA LEU A 80 -11.07 -13.12 10.53
C LEU A 80 -11.41 -13.27 12.02
N GLY A 81 -12.62 -12.92 12.48
CA GLY A 81 -12.98 -12.94 13.89
C GLY A 81 -12.24 -11.89 14.73
N VAL A 82 -11.92 -10.74 14.15
CA VAL A 82 -11.16 -9.66 14.80
C VAL A 82 -11.97 -8.38 14.92
N GLU A 83 -11.67 -7.56 15.92
CA GLU A 83 -12.25 -6.21 16.06
C GLU A 83 -11.64 -5.24 15.03
N VAL A 84 -12.48 -4.41 14.42
CA VAL A 84 -12.04 -3.40 13.46
C VAL A 84 -11.62 -2.11 14.14
N LYS A 85 -10.45 -1.59 13.77
CA LYS A 85 -10.02 -0.23 14.05
C LYS A 85 -9.75 0.47 12.72
N PHE A 86 -10.54 1.49 12.39
CA PHE A 86 -10.31 2.26 11.16
C PHE A 86 -9.24 3.32 11.37
N GLU A 87 -8.28 3.37 10.45
CA GLU A 87 -7.31 4.45 10.34
C GLU A 87 -7.58 5.23 9.06
N ARG A 88 -7.68 6.56 9.17
CA ARG A 88 -7.93 7.43 8.02
C ARG A 88 -6.65 7.57 7.19
N ILE A 89 -6.76 7.26 5.90
CA ILE A 89 -5.65 7.40 4.94
C ILE A 89 -5.99 8.37 3.81
N THR A 90 -4.96 8.80 3.08
CA THR A 90 -5.04 9.56 1.83
C THR A 90 -4.47 8.75 0.67
N GLY A 91 -4.62 9.24 -0.56
CA GLY A 91 -4.01 8.61 -1.73
C GLY A 91 -2.48 8.49 -1.63
N GLN A 92 -1.83 9.48 -1.01
CA GLN A 92 -0.37 9.59 -0.92
C GLN A 92 0.22 8.81 0.25
N ASN A 93 -0.43 8.80 1.42
CA ASN A 93 0.18 8.22 2.62
C ASN A 93 -0.15 6.73 2.82
N ARG A 94 -1.14 6.17 2.10
CA ARG A 94 -1.63 4.79 2.33
C ARG A 94 -0.57 3.70 2.20
N ILE A 95 0.29 3.74 1.19
CA ILE A 95 1.36 2.75 1.01
C ILE A 95 2.46 2.93 2.08
N PRO A 96 2.97 4.14 2.34
CA PRO A 96 3.88 4.38 3.46
C PRO A 96 3.32 3.88 4.81
N LEU A 97 2.05 4.14 5.12
CA LEU A 97 1.43 3.68 6.36
C LEU A 97 1.33 2.15 6.45
N LEU A 98 1.07 1.47 5.33
CA LEU A 98 1.09 0.00 5.28
C LEU A 98 2.51 -0.54 5.49
N VAL A 99 3.49 -0.02 4.74
CA VAL A 99 4.88 -0.50 4.77
C VAL A 99 5.52 -0.27 6.15
N ASN A 100 5.16 0.83 6.82
CA ASN A 100 5.65 1.13 8.17
C ASN A 100 4.90 0.37 9.28
N GLY A 101 3.88 -0.43 8.94
CA GLY A 101 3.07 -1.16 9.91
C GLY A 101 2.14 -0.29 10.77
N ASN A 102 1.83 0.94 10.33
CA ASN A 102 0.84 1.79 10.99
C ASN A 102 -0.58 1.25 10.81
N VAL A 103 -0.82 0.55 9.70
CA VAL A 103 -2.04 -0.21 9.41
C VAL A 103 -1.66 -1.64 9.05
N ASP A 104 -2.50 -2.60 9.39
CA ASP A 104 -2.28 -4.02 9.13
C ASP A 104 -2.57 -4.36 7.66
N PHE A 105 -3.62 -3.77 7.09
CA PHE A 105 -3.94 -3.84 5.67
C PHE A 105 -4.77 -2.64 5.21
N LEU A 106 -4.91 -2.52 3.89
CA LEU A 106 -5.59 -1.44 3.23
C LEU A 106 -6.87 -1.95 2.58
N VAL A 107 -8.00 -1.27 2.83
CA VAL A 107 -9.22 -1.40 2.02
C VAL A 107 -9.62 -0.03 1.48
N PRO A 108 -8.82 0.54 0.55
CA PRO A 108 -9.29 1.59 -0.33
C PRO A 108 -9.57 0.99 -1.70
N SER A 109 -10.60 1.49 -2.38
CA SER A 109 -10.84 1.25 -3.80
C SER A 109 -9.73 1.91 -4.61
N MET A 110 -8.60 1.21 -4.70
CA MET A 110 -7.35 1.66 -5.29
C MET A 110 -7.01 0.87 -6.55
N THR A 111 -6.56 1.58 -7.58
CA THR A 111 -6.09 0.94 -8.81
C THR A 111 -4.82 0.13 -8.55
N ILE A 112 -4.83 -1.10 -9.04
CA ILE A 112 -3.66 -2.00 -9.08
C ILE A 112 -2.71 -1.50 -10.16
N THR A 113 -1.44 -1.31 -9.83
CA THR A 113 -0.39 -0.94 -10.79
C THR A 113 0.86 -1.76 -10.55
N GLU A 114 1.64 -2.01 -11.60
CA GLU A 114 2.91 -2.76 -11.49
C GLU A 114 3.90 -2.07 -10.56
N GLU A 115 3.96 -0.74 -10.59
CA GLU A 115 4.83 0.03 -9.71
C GLU A 115 4.53 -0.23 -8.23
N ARG A 116 3.25 -0.25 -7.85
CA ARG A 116 2.83 -0.54 -6.47
C ARG A 116 3.02 -2.01 -6.12
N ALA A 117 2.80 -2.92 -7.08
CA ALA A 117 3.02 -4.35 -6.88
C ALA A 117 4.49 -4.72 -6.58
N LYS A 118 5.45 -3.83 -6.87
CA LYS A 118 6.85 -3.99 -6.47
C LYS A 118 7.08 -3.79 -4.96
N VAL A 119 6.16 -3.12 -4.26
CA VAL A 119 6.31 -2.75 -2.84
C VAL A 119 5.23 -3.31 -1.93
N ILE A 120 4.05 -3.64 -2.47
CA ILE A 120 2.92 -4.20 -1.71
C ILE A 120 2.29 -5.38 -2.45
N GLN A 121 1.62 -6.25 -1.69
CA GLN A 121 0.80 -7.32 -2.25
C GLN A 121 -0.66 -6.86 -2.39
N TYR A 122 -1.34 -7.39 -3.41
CA TYR A 122 -2.76 -7.15 -3.64
C TYR A 122 -3.56 -8.43 -3.42
N VAL A 123 -4.77 -8.25 -2.92
CA VAL A 123 -5.81 -9.28 -2.95
C VAL A 123 -6.42 -9.37 -4.36
N ILE A 124 -7.33 -10.33 -4.55
CA ILE A 124 -8.18 -10.35 -5.74
C ILE A 124 -8.97 -9.03 -5.85
N PRO A 125 -9.10 -8.43 -7.05
CA PRO A 125 -9.89 -7.21 -7.23
C PRO A 125 -11.33 -7.42 -6.76
N TYR A 126 -11.86 -6.48 -5.98
CA TYR A 126 -13.24 -6.53 -5.45
C TYR A 126 -14.12 -5.37 -5.96
N SER A 127 -13.54 -4.42 -6.71
CA SER A 127 -14.26 -3.34 -7.40
C SER A 127 -13.53 -2.94 -8.69
N SER A 128 -14.24 -2.27 -9.59
CA SER A 128 -13.70 -1.62 -10.79
C SER A 128 -14.21 -0.19 -10.87
N ASN A 129 -13.40 0.73 -11.40
CA ASN A 129 -13.78 2.14 -11.53
C ASN A 129 -13.37 2.72 -12.88
N ASP A 130 -14.20 3.64 -13.39
CA ASP A 130 -13.88 4.45 -14.56
C ASP A 130 -13.41 5.84 -14.13
N ILE A 131 -12.33 6.31 -14.74
CA ILE A 131 -11.88 7.69 -14.57
C ILE A 131 -12.67 8.57 -15.54
N THR A 132 -13.46 9.49 -15.00
CA THR A 132 -14.29 10.41 -15.78
C THR A 132 -13.95 11.87 -15.45
N VAL A 133 -14.14 12.74 -16.43
CA VAL A 133 -13.97 14.20 -16.25
C VAL A 133 -15.35 14.83 -16.10
N TRP A 134 -15.50 15.65 -15.08
CA TRP A 134 -16.74 16.37 -14.79
C TRP A 134 -16.52 17.85 -15.08
N ALA A 135 -17.46 18.47 -15.77
CA ALA A 135 -17.41 19.88 -16.13
C ALA A 135 -18.78 20.53 -15.96
N LYS A 136 -18.83 21.86 -16.03
CA LYS A 136 -20.11 22.58 -16.10
C LYS A 136 -20.88 22.16 -17.37
N LYS A 137 -22.21 22.20 -17.30
CA LYS A 137 -23.08 21.78 -18.42
C LYS A 137 -22.86 22.57 -19.71
N ASP A 138 -22.35 23.79 -19.62
CA ASP A 138 -22.04 24.68 -20.74
C ASP A 138 -20.60 24.54 -21.27
N ALA A 139 -19.79 23.64 -20.70
CA ALA A 139 -18.46 23.34 -21.22
C ALA A 139 -18.56 22.61 -22.56
N ALA A 140 -17.87 23.12 -23.59
CA ALA A 140 -17.83 22.54 -24.92
C ALA A 140 -16.82 21.37 -24.99
N ILE A 141 -17.13 20.25 -24.34
CA ILE A 141 -16.31 19.03 -24.32
C ILE A 141 -17.11 17.91 -25.02
N LYS A 142 -16.65 17.49 -26.21
CA LYS A 142 -17.26 16.40 -27.00
C LYS A 142 -16.44 15.10 -26.96
N GLY A 143 -15.19 15.19 -26.53
CA GLY A 143 -14.29 14.05 -26.40
C GLY A 143 -12.96 14.45 -25.78
N ASN A 144 -12.05 13.49 -25.66
CA ASN A 144 -10.77 13.67 -24.98
C ASN A 144 -9.90 14.78 -25.60
N ASP A 145 -10.00 14.98 -26.92
CA ASP A 145 -9.24 16.01 -27.64
C ASP A 145 -9.59 17.44 -27.19
N ASP A 146 -10.80 17.65 -26.68
CA ASP A 146 -11.22 18.97 -26.16
C ASP A 146 -10.61 19.28 -24.79
N LEU A 147 -10.14 18.27 -24.05
CA LEU A 147 -9.64 18.44 -22.69
C LEU A 147 -8.37 19.31 -22.63
N GLY A 148 -7.57 19.33 -23.70
CA GLY A 148 -6.36 20.16 -23.79
C GLY A 148 -6.63 21.68 -23.73
N LYS A 149 -7.89 22.10 -23.87
CA LYS A 149 -8.32 23.51 -23.76
C LYS A 149 -8.53 23.96 -22.31
N TYR A 150 -8.48 23.03 -21.35
CA TYR A 150 -8.87 23.27 -19.97
C TYR A 150 -7.75 22.93 -19.00
N VAL A 151 -7.74 23.62 -17.85
CA VAL A 151 -6.97 23.20 -16.68
C VAL A 151 -7.78 22.15 -15.93
N ILE A 152 -7.23 20.94 -15.82
CA ILE A 152 -7.91 19.81 -15.20
C ILE A 152 -7.47 19.69 -13.75
N GLY A 153 -8.42 19.84 -12.81
CA GLY A 153 -8.20 19.52 -11.41
C GLY A 153 -8.25 18.01 -11.18
N VAL A 154 -7.28 17.46 -10.45
CA VAL A 154 -7.27 16.07 -10.01
C VAL A 154 -7.19 16.02 -8.48
N ASN A 155 -7.76 14.97 -7.89
CA ASN A 155 -7.53 14.67 -6.48
C ASN A 155 -6.03 14.39 -6.29
N ARG A 156 -5.42 14.98 -5.26
CA ARG A 156 -4.01 14.74 -4.94
C ARG A 156 -3.89 13.48 -4.10
#